data_AF-A0A379T3Z3-F1
#
_entry.id   AF-A0A379T3Z3-F1
#
_cell.length_a   1.000
_cell.length_b   1.000
_cell.length_c   1.000
_cell.angle_alpha   90.00
_cell.angle_beta   90.00
_cell.angle_gamma   90.00
#
_symmetry.space_group_name_H-M   'P 1'
#
loop_
_entity.id
_entity.type
_entity.pdbx_description
1 polymer ?
#
loop_
_entity_poly.entity_id
_entity_poly.type
_entity_poly.pdbx_seq_one_letter_code
_entity_poly.pdbx_strand_id
1 'polypeptide(L)'
;MLVMVPVVLLINGFSKGDWVEASLFALAVAVGLTPEMLPMIVSSNLAKGAIAMSRRKVIVKRLNAIQNFGAMDVLCTDKTGTLTQDNIFLEHHLDVDGVKKQSGIDAGLAE
;
A
#
# COMPACT_ATOMS: atom_id res chain seq x y z
N MET A 1 26.34 10.71 -4.16
CA MET A 1 26.92 10.30 -5.46
C MET A 1 27.32 11.48 -6.34
N LEU A 2 26.40 12.36 -6.76
CA LEU A 2 26.70 13.42 -7.75
C LEU A 2 27.87 14.36 -7.39
N VAL A 3 28.04 14.70 -6.11
CA VAL A 3 29.17 15.53 -5.66
C VAL A 3 30.35 14.67 -5.22
N MET A 4 30.07 13.62 -4.45
CA MET A 4 31.10 12.81 -3.79
C MET A 4 31.95 12.00 -4.78
N VAL A 5 31.36 11.42 -5.84
CA VAL A 5 32.10 10.61 -6.82
C VAL A 5 33.08 11.46 -7.64
N PRO A 6 32.70 12.61 -8.22
CA PRO A 6 33.66 13.52 -8.87
C PRO A 6 34.74 14.04 -7.92
N VAL A 7 34.39 14.35 -6.66
CA VAL A 7 35.37 14.81 -5.66
C VAL A 7 36.40 13.72 -5.37
N VAL A 8 35.96 12.47 -5.14
CA VAL A 8 36.86 11.33 -4.93
C VAL A 8 37.74 11.09 -6.17
N LEU A 9 37.17 11.17 -7.37
CA LEU A 9 37.90 11.01 -8.62
C LEU A 9 38.99 12.07 -8.78
N LEU A 10 38.67 13.35 -8.58
CA LEU A 10 39.62 14.45 -8.74
C LEU A 10 40.72 14.41 -7.68
N ILE A 11 40.36 14.20 -6.40
CA ILE A 11 41.36 14.09 -5.33
C ILE A 11 42.30 12.92 -5.58
N ASN A 12 41.77 11.75 -5.92
CA ASN A 12 42.58 10.55 -6.13
C ASN A 12 43.41 10.66 -7.43
N GLY A 13 42.82 11.18 -8.51
CA GLY A 13 43.50 11.42 -9.79
C GLY A 13 44.64 12.43 -9.69
N PHE A 14 44.42 13.57 -9.02
CA PHE A 14 45.49 14.57 -8.81
C PHE A 14 46.52 14.12 -7.77
N SER A 15 46.14 13.34 -6.76
CA SER A 15 47.08 12.89 -5.71
C SER A 15 47.97 11.72 -6.15
N LYS A 16 47.46 10.79 -6.97
CA LYS A 16 48.21 9.61 -7.41
C LYS A 16 48.74 9.69 -8.84
N GLY A 17 48.18 10.56 -9.68
CA GLY A 17 48.54 10.69 -11.10
C GLY A 17 48.02 9.57 -12.01
N ASP A 18 47.53 8.46 -11.44
CA ASP A 18 46.88 7.37 -12.17
C ASP A 18 45.35 7.60 -12.23
N TRP A 19 44.91 8.16 -13.35
CA TRP A 19 43.51 8.44 -13.62
C TRP A 19 42.66 7.18 -13.80
N VAL A 20 43.26 6.06 -14.21
CA VAL A 20 42.54 4.80 -14.41
C VAL A 20 42.23 4.20 -13.04
N GLU A 21 43.21 4.11 -12.15
CA GLU A 21 43.01 3.63 -10.78
C GLU A 21 42.03 4.53 -10.01
N ALA A 22 42.16 5.85 -10.13
CA ALA A 22 41.23 6.79 -9.52
C ALA A 22 39.79 6.60 -10.01
N SER A 23 39.60 6.30 -11.31
CA SER A 23 38.27 6.04 -11.88
C SER A 23 37.65 4.74 -11.39
N LEU A 24 38.45 3.67 -11.28
CA LEU A 24 38.01 2.39 -10.74
C LEU A 24 37.63 2.52 -9.26
N PHE A 25 38.39 3.28 -8.49
CA PHE A 25 38.08 3.55 -7.09
C PHE A 25 36.80 4.38 -6.93
N ALA A 26 36.65 5.46 -7.70
CA ALA A 26 35.45 6.28 -7.69
C ALA A 26 34.19 5.48 -8.09
N LEU A 27 34.31 4.56 -9.05
CA LEU A 27 33.25 3.64 -9.45
C LEU A 27 32.90 2.66 -8.32
N ALA A 28 33.89 2.05 -7.66
CA ALA A 28 33.66 1.15 -6.53
C ALA A 28 32.91 1.84 -5.38
N VAL A 29 33.29 3.09 -5.07
CA VAL A 29 32.59 3.93 -4.10
C VAL A 29 31.16 4.24 -4.57
N ALA A 30 30.98 4.58 -5.85
CA ALA A 30 29.65 4.86 -6.42
C ALA A 30 28.70 3.66 -6.27
N VAL A 31 29.15 2.47 -6.64
CA VAL A 31 28.36 1.23 -6.53
C VAL A 31 28.11 0.85 -5.07
N GLY A 32 29.12 0.96 -4.20
CA GLY A 32 29.00 0.60 -2.79
C GLY A 32 28.04 1.48 -1.98
N LEU A 33 27.79 2.71 -2.44
CA LEU A 33 26.84 3.63 -1.81
C LEU A 33 25.39 3.45 -2.28
N THR A 34 25.15 2.77 -3.40
CA THR A 34 23.80 2.60 -3.94
C THR A 34 23.03 1.58 -3.10
N PRO A 35 21.89 1.96 -2.48
CA PRO A 35 21.16 1.08 -1.57
C PRO A 35 20.25 0.11 -2.34
N GLU A 36 20.84 -0.84 -3.07
CA GLU A 36 20.12 -1.83 -3.91
C GLU A 36 19.23 -2.78 -3.10
N MET A 37 19.52 -2.97 -1.81
CA MET A 37 18.72 -3.85 -0.95
C MET A 37 17.40 -3.23 -0.49
N LEU A 38 17.30 -1.88 -0.47
CA LEU A 38 16.13 -1.21 0.09
C LEU A 38 14.83 -1.52 -0.69
N PRO A 39 14.79 -1.45 -2.04
CA PRO A 39 13.60 -1.81 -2.80
C PRO A 39 13.17 -3.28 -2.59
N MET A 40 14.15 -4.17 -2.43
CA MET A 40 13.92 -5.59 -2.18
C MET A 40 13.30 -5.82 -0.80
N ILE A 41 13.84 -5.19 0.24
CA ILE A 41 13.32 -5.29 1.62
C ILE A 41 11.87 -4.78 1.68
N VAL A 42 11.59 -3.63 1.07
CA VAL A 42 10.23 -3.07 1.03
C VAL A 42 9.28 -4.03 0.31
N SER A 43 9.65 -4.52 -0.87
CA SER A 43 8.80 -5.44 -1.65
C SER A 43 8.54 -6.76 -0.91
N SER A 44 9.56 -7.32 -0.25
CA SER A 44 9.44 -8.56 0.53
C SER A 44 8.50 -8.40 1.73
N ASN A 45 8.60 -7.28 2.45
CA ASN A 45 7.71 -6.99 3.57
C ASN A 45 6.26 -6.76 3.11
N LEU A 46 6.05 -6.03 2.01
CA LEU A 46 4.71 -5.86 1.44
C LEU A 46 4.13 -7.19 0.95
N ALA A 47 4.93 -8.05 0.33
CA ALA A 47 4.50 -9.38 -0.09
C ALA A 47 4.06 -10.25 1.10
N LYS A 48 4.85 -10.26 2.19
CA LYS A 48 4.44 -10.93 3.45
C LYS A 48 3.14 -10.34 4.01
N GLY A 49 3.00 -9.01 3.97
CA GLY A 49 1.76 -8.32 4.37
C GLY A 49 0.56 -8.74 3.53
N ALA A 50 0.72 -8.84 2.20
CA ALA A 50 -0.32 -9.30 1.29
C ALA A 50 -0.77 -10.74 1.60
N ILE A 51 0.16 -11.65 1.92
CA ILE A 51 -0.16 -13.02 2.33
C ILE A 51 -0.95 -13.01 3.66
N ALA A 52 -0.54 -12.18 4.62
CA ALA A 52 -1.24 -12.06 5.90
C ALA A 52 -2.68 -11.51 5.73
N MET A 53 -2.88 -10.55 4.84
CA MET A 53 -4.20 -9.99 4.49
C MET A 53 -5.08 -11.01 3.76
N SER A 54 -4.52 -11.81 2.85
CA SER A 54 -5.23 -12.87 2.12
C SER A 54 -5.83 -13.92 3.07
N ARG A 55 -5.08 -14.31 4.12
CA ARG A 55 -5.61 -15.21 5.18
C ARG A 55 -6.83 -14.65 5.91
N ARG A 56 -7.08 -13.33 5.83
CA ARG A 56 -8.24 -12.63 6.39
C ARG A 56 -9.27 -12.26 5.32
N LYS A 57 -9.26 -12.95 4.17
CA LYS A 57 -10.17 -12.73 3.03
C LYS A 57 -10.02 -11.36 2.35
N VAL A 58 -8.85 -10.71 2.43
CA VAL A 58 -8.56 -9.45 1.74
C VAL A 58 -7.60 -9.70 0.57
N ILE A 59 -8.00 -9.32 -0.64
CA ILE A 59 -7.21 -9.52 -1.86
C ILE A 59 -6.42 -8.25 -2.20
N VAL A 60 -5.09 -8.31 -2.05
CA VAL A 60 -4.19 -7.21 -2.45
C VAL A 60 -3.77 -7.39 -3.91
N LYS A 61 -4.29 -6.55 -4.81
CA LYS A 61 -3.94 -6.59 -6.25
C LYS A 61 -2.60 -5.92 -6.57
N ARG A 62 -2.14 -4.98 -5.74
CA ARG A 62 -0.88 -4.23 -5.91
C ARG A 62 -0.23 -4.04 -4.54
N LEU A 63 1.06 -4.37 -4.39
CA LEU A 63 1.75 -4.29 -3.10
C LEU A 63 1.75 -2.88 -2.49
N ASN A 64 1.94 -1.85 -3.32
CA ASN A 64 1.91 -0.45 -2.87
C ASN A 64 0.54 -0.03 -2.29
N ALA A 65 -0.55 -0.75 -2.61
CA ALA A 65 -1.86 -0.46 -2.04
C ALA A 65 -1.88 -0.67 -0.51
N ILE A 66 -1.02 -1.55 0.03
CA ILE A 66 -0.89 -1.76 1.48
C ILE A 66 -0.41 -0.48 2.17
N GLN A 67 0.58 0.21 1.59
CA GLN A 67 1.09 1.46 2.14
C GLN A 67 0.05 2.57 2.05
N ASN A 68 -0.62 2.71 0.90
CA ASN A 68 -1.70 3.67 0.72
C ASN A 68 -2.82 3.45 1.74
N PHE A 69 -3.20 2.19 1.98
CA PHE A 69 -4.23 1.84 2.96
C PHE A 69 -3.79 2.15 4.40
N GLY A 70 -2.52 1.92 4.74
CA GLY A 70 -1.98 2.23 6.06
C GLY A 70 -1.76 3.73 6.33
N ALA A 71 -1.58 4.54 5.28
CA ALA A 71 -1.39 5.98 5.36
C ALA A 71 -2.67 6.79 5.10
N MET A 72 -3.83 6.13 5.06
CA MET A 72 -5.08 6.76 4.67
C MET A 72 -5.74 7.48 5.86
N ASP A 73 -6.01 8.77 5.70
CA ASP A 73 -6.73 9.58 6.71
C ASP A 73 -8.25 9.64 6.48
N VAL A 74 -8.69 9.49 5.23
CA VAL A 74 -10.11 9.62 4.84
C VAL A 74 -10.55 8.40 4.04
N LEU A 75 -11.58 7.70 4.55
CA LEU A 75 -12.22 6.58 3.86
C LEU A 75 -13.53 7.04 3.20
N CYS A 76 -13.51 7.27 1.90
CA CYS A 76 -14.74 7.39 1.13
C CYS A 76 -15.28 5.99 0.83
N THR A 77 -16.48 5.69 1.30
CA THR A 77 -17.14 4.39 1.10
C THR A 77 -18.45 4.60 0.35
N ASP A 78 -18.81 3.64 -0.50
CA ASP A 78 -20.11 3.64 -1.16
C ASP A 78 -21.21 3.17 -0.18
N LYS A 79 -22.46 3.59 -0.40
CA LYS A 79 -23.57 3.23 0.50
C LYS A 79 -24.14 1.86 0.11
N THR A 80 -24.73 1.77 -1.07
CA THR A 80 -25.54 0.62 -1.49
C THR A 80 -24.64 -0.56 -1.83
N GLY A 81 -24.86 -1.71 -1.20
CA GLY A 81 -24.06 -2.92 -1.42
C GLY A 81 -22.66 -2.90 -0.77
N THR A 82 -22.27 -1.81 -0.10
CA THR A 82 -21.04 -1.73 0.70
C THR A 82 -21.35 -1.50 2.18
N LEU A 83 -22.07 -0.44 2.53
CA LEU A 83 -22.56 -0.21 3.89
C LEU A 83 -23.91 -0.89 4.13
N THR A 84 -24.77 -0.94 3.11
CA THR A 84 -26.05 -1.63 3.17
C THR A 84 -25.97 -3.00 2.51
N GLN A 85 -26.89 -3.89 2.86
CA GLN A 85 -26.98 -5.24 2.30
C GLN A 85 -27.55 -5.29 0.88
N ASP A 86 -27.82 -4.14 0.27
CA ASP A 86 -28.51 -4.02 -1.01
C ASP A 86 -29.81 -4.85 -1.07
N ASN A 87 -30.50 -4.93 0.07
CA ASN A 87 -31.73 -5.68 0.24
C ASN A 87 -32.76 -4.80 0.94
N ILE A 88 -33.99 -4.83 0.43
CA ILE A 88 -35.11 -4.05 0.98
C ILE A 88 -35.91 -4.96 1.91
N PHE A 89 -36.06 -4.56 3.16
CA PHE A 89 -36.90 -5.27 4.13
C PHE A 89 -37.73 -4.29 4.96
N LEU A 90 -38.86 -4.77 5.48
CA LEU A 90 -39.75 -3.98 6.31
C LEU A 90 -39.29 -4.00 7.76
N GLU A 91 -38.69 -2.91 8.22
CA GLU A 91 -38.19 -2.80 9.61
C GLU A 91 -39.34 -2.50 10.61
N HIS A 92 -40.24 -1.58 10.24
CA HIS A 92 -41.33 -1.13 11.10
C HIS A 92 -42.64 -1.00 10.33
N HIS A 93 -43.72 -1.48 10.95
CA HIS A 93 -45.09 -1.20 10.51
C HIS A 93 -45.95 -0.75 11.69
N LEU A 94 -46.99 0.00 11.36
CA LEU A 94 -48.03 0.42 12.28
C LEU A 94 -49.30 -0.37 11.94
N ASP A 95 -49.92 -1.00 12.93
CA ASP A 95 -51.25 -1.58 12.76
C ASP A 95 -52.32 -0.46 12.77
N VAL A 96 -53.55 -0.78 12.39
CA VAL A 96 -54.70 0.13 12.35
C VAL A 96 -55.01 0.78 13.71
N ASP A 97 -54.64 0.09 14.80
CA ASP A 97 -54.79 0.58 16.18
C ASP A 97 -53.63 1.48 16.64
N GLY A 98 -52.69 1.82 15.74
CA GLY A 98 -51.55 2.66 16.08
C GLY A 98 -50.40 1.93 16.77
N VAL A 99 -50.50 0.62 16.94
CA VAL A 99 -49.48 -0.19 17.61
C VAL A 99 -48.30 -0.45 16.67
N LYS A 100 -47.11 -0.01 17.07
CA LYS A 100 -45.86 -0.35 16.37
C LYS A 100 -45.52 -1.82 16.61
N LYS A 101 -45.44 -2.62 15.55
CA LYS A 101 -44.84 -3.96 15.60
C LYS A 101 -43.54 -3.98 14.82
N GLN A 102 -42.51 -4.57 15.42
CA GLN A 102 -41.27 -4.86 14.73
C GLN A 102 -41.52 -6.07 13.83
N SER A 103 -41.46 -5.84 12.52
CA SER A 103 -41.65 -6.89 11.54
C SER A 103 -40.34 -7.68 11.46
N GLY A 104 -40.34 -8.91 11.97
CA GLY A 104 -39.34 -9.93 11.60
C GLY A 104 -39.69 -10.61 10.28
N ILE A 105 -40.52 -9.97 9.44
CA ILE A 105 -40.95 -10.52 8.15
C ILE A 105 -39.93 -10.03 7.13
N ASP A 106 -39.09 -10.96 6.69
CA ASP A 106 -38.40 -10.89 5.39
C ASP A 106 -39.48 -10.88 4.31
N ALA A 107 -40.18 -9.76 4.17
CA ALA A 107 -41.11 -9.55 3.09
C ALA A 107 -40.26 -9.49 1.84
N GLY A 108 -40.20 -10.63 1.13
CA GLY A 108 -39.62 -10.76 -0.21
C GLY A 108 -40.30 -9.79 -1.17
N LEU A 109 -39.89 -8.53 -1.10
CA LEU A 109 -40.21 -7.44 -2.01
C LEU A 109 -39.07 -7.22 -3.02
N ALA A 110 -38.12 -8.16 -3.08
CA ALA A 110 -37.29 -8.35 -4.26
C ALA A 110 -38.07 -9.29 -5.20
N GLU A 111 -38.71 -8.71 -6.21
CA GLU A 111 -38.72 -9.36 -7.53
C GLU A 111 -37.27 -9.55 -8.02
#